data_AF-A0A7S0HG75-F1
#
_entry.id   AF-A0A7S0HG75-F1
#
_cell.length_a   1.000
_cell.length_b   1.000
_cell.length_c   1.000
_cell.angle_alpha   90.00
_cell.angle_beta   90.00
_cell.angle_gamma   90.00
#
_symmetry.space_group_name_H-M   'P 1'
#
loop_
_entity.id
_entity.type
_entity.pdbx_description
1 polymer ?
#
loop_
_entity_poly.entity_id
_entity_poly.type
_entity_poly.pdbx_seq_one_letter_code
_entity_poly.pdbx_strand_id
1 'polypeptide(L)'
;IALRPDEPMAYFNLGSVLSSSGHEVESVQRFLEAKARFPEGSEPWARATASAFDVLTELKECGEAAKPEWWDDEALKALSVRVVEAAPSYVKANKMRANPNPNPN
;
A
#
# COMPACT_ATOMS: atom_id res chain seq x y z
N ILE A 1 -25.76 3.33 18.14
CA ILE A 1 -24.92 3.42 16.92
C ILE A 1 -23.72 2.53 17.15
N ALA A 2 -23.65 1.40 16.45
CA ALA A 2 -22.49 0.51 16.55
C ALA A 2 -21.39 1.07 15.66
N LEU A 3 -20.27 1.51 16.24
CA LEU A 3 -19.04 1.76 15.51
C LEU A 3 -18.60 0.42 14.93
N ARG A 4 -18.46 0.33 13.59
CA ARG A 4 -17.95 -0.87 12.91
C ARG A 4 -16.43 -0.87 13.04
N PRO A 5 -15.84 -1.69 13.92
CA PRO A 5 -14.38 -1.71 14.13
C PRO A 5 -13.65 -2.34 12.93
N ASP A 6 -14.39 -3.01 12.04
CA ASP A 6 -13.86 -3.79 10.91
C ASP A 6 -13.97 -3.08 9.57
N GLU A 7 -14.19 -1.75 9.55
CA GLU A 7 -14.34 -1.03 8.29
C GLU A 7 -12.95 -0.82 7.63
N PRO A 8 -12.63 -1.49 6.50
CA PRO A 8 -11.28 -1.44 5.93
C PRO A 8 -10.87 -0.02 5.49
N MET A 9 -11.87 0.81 5.21
CA MET A 9 -11.69 2.23 4.90
C MET A 9 -11.14 3.03 6.08
N ALA A 10 -11.47 2.65 7.32
CA ALA A 10 -10.96 3.33 8.52
C ALA A 10 -9.44 3.16 8.64
N TYR A 11 -8.94 1.95 8.38
CA TYR A 11 -7.50 1.68 8.32
C TYR A 11 -6.81 2.45 7.19
N PHE A 12 -7.42 2.50 5.99
CA PHE A 12 -6.87 3.28 4.88
C PHE A 12 -6.79 4.78 5.20
N ASN A 13 -7.84 5.34 5.80
CA ASN A 13 -7.87 6.75 6.19
C ASN A 13 -6.84 7.05 7.29
N LEU A 14 -6.73 6.17 8.28
CA LEU A 14 -5.72 6.32 9.33
C LEU A 14 -4.29 6.26 8.76
N GLY A 15 -4.01 5.32 7.84
CA GLY A 15 -2.73 5.27 7.13
C GLY A 15 -2.43 6.58 6.38
N SER A 16 -3.44 7.16 5.73
CA SER A 16 -3.30 8.44 5.02
C SER A 16 -2.97 9.61 5.95
N VAL A 17 -3.60 9.66 7.13
CA VAL A 17 -3.31 10.66 8.17
C VAL A 17 -1.90 10.49 8.72
N LEU A 18 -1.50 9.25 9.03
CA LEU A 18 -0.17 8.94 9.55
C LEU A 18 0.92 9.27 8.54
N SER A 19 0.73 8.92 7.26
CA SER A 19 1.63 9.27 6.16
C SER A 19 1.83 10.77 6.07
N SER A 20 0.73 11.54 6.13
CA SER A 20 0.78 13.01 6.06
C SER A 20 1.42 13.63 7.31
N SER A 21 1.44 12.89 8.41
CA SER A 21 2.02 13.31 9.70
C SER A 21 3.47 12.82 9.88
N GLY A 22 4.08 12.22 8.85
CA GLY A 22 5.46 11.70 8.90
C GLY A 22 5.63 10.38 9.68
N HIS A 23 4.54 9.72 10.08
CA HIS A 23 4.56 8.44 10.79
C HIS A 23 4.53 7.29 9.78
N GLU A 24 5.60 7.18 8.99
CA GLU A 24 5.65 6.32 7.79
C GLU A 24 5.52 4.82 8.12
N VAL A 25 6.18 4.33 9.18
CA VAL A 25 6.11 2.93 9.60
C VAL A 25 4.68 2.54 10.00
N GLU A 26 4.03 3.36 10.84
CA GLU A 26 2.64 3.12 11.26
C GLU A 26 1.67 3.24 10.08
N SER A 27 1.92 4.20 9.17
CA SER A 27 1.16 4.38 7.94
C SER A 27 1.14 3.11 7.08
N VAL A 28 2.31 2.53 6.82
CA VAL A 28 2.43 1.29 6.05
C VAL A 28 1.64 0.17 6.72
N GLN A 29 1.77 0.01 8.04
CA GLN A 29 1.01 -1.01 8.77
C GLN A 29 -0.49 -0.85 8.56
N ARG A 30 -1.04 0.37 8.66
CA ARG A 30 -2.47 0.61 8.46
C ARG A 30 -2.92 0.36 7.03
N PHE A 31 -2.11 0.71 6.03
CA PHE A 31 -2.43 0.38 4.64
C PHE A 31 -2.41 -1.12 4.38
N LEU A 32 -1.49 -1.88 4.99
CA LEU A 32 -1.46 -3.34 4.90
C LEU A 32 -2.68 -3.98 5.59
N GLU A 33 -3.08 -3.46 6.74
CA GLU A 33 -4.30 -3.89 7.42
C GLU A 33 -5.56 -3.62 6.59
N ALA A 34 -5.61 -2.48 5.89
CA ALA A 34 -6.69 -2.16 4.95
C ALA A 34 -6.68 -3.12 3.75
N LYS A 35 -5.50 -3.33 3.12
CA LYS A 35 -5.31 -4.26 2.00
C LYS A 35 -5.82 -5.66 2.34
N ALA A 36 -5.48 -6.19 3.52
CA ALA A 36 -5.86 -7.54 3.94
C ALA A 36 -7.38 -7.73 4.13
N ARG A 37 -8.12 -6.64 4.32
CA ARG A 37 -9.58 -6.68 4.55
C ARG A 37 -10.40 -6.31 3.32
N PHE A 38 -9.83 -5.58 2.37
CA PHE A 38 -10.51 -5.31 1.10
C PHE A 38 -10.50 -6.54 0.19
N PRO A 39 -11.57 -6.78 -0.60
CA PRO A 39 -11.56 -7.81 -1.63
C PRO A 39 -10.42 -7.58 -2.62
N GLU A 40 -9.60 -8.60 -2.85
CA GLU A 40 -8.50 -8.53 -3.79
C GLU A 40 -9.01 -8.22 -5.21
N GLY A 41 -8.33 -7.33 -5.93
CA GLY A 41 -8.77 -6.83 -7.24
C GLY A 41 -9.83 -5.73 -7.21
N SER A 42 -10.31 -5.32 -6.03
CA SER A 42 -11.16 -4.13 -5.91
C SER A 42 -10.33 -2.83 -5.94
N GLU A 43 -10.95 -1.72 -6.34
CA GLU A 43 -10.29 -0.41 -6.33
C GLU A 43 -9.74 -0.03 -4.93
N PRO A 44 -10.47 -0.22 -3.81
CA PRO A 44 -9.94 0.09 -2.47
C PRO A 44 -8.74 -0.78 -2.07
N TRP A 45 -8.73 -2.07 -2.45
CA TRP A 45 -7.58 -2.95 -2.26
C TRP A 45 -6.35 -2.44 -3.02
N ALA A 46 -6.54 -2.04 -4.27
CA ALA A 46 -5.47 -1.53 -5.13
C ALA A 46 -4.92 -0.21 -4.59
N ARG A 47 -5.79 0.69 -4.12
CA ARG A 47 -5.40 1.97 -3.51
C ARG A 47 -4.62 1.77 -2.21
N ALA A 48 -5.04 0.85 -1.35
CA ALA A 48 -4.32 0.51 -0.13
C ALA A 48 -2.94 -0.09 -0.44
N THR A 49 -2.88 -1.02 -1.40
CA THR A 49 -1.63 -1.65 -1.84
C THR A 49 -0.64 -0.63 -2.43
N ALA A 50 -1.11 0.22 -3.34
CA ALA A 50 -0.29 1.26 -3.95
C ALA A 50 0.17 2.33 -2.94
N SER A 51 -0.65 2.65 -1.95
CA SER A 51 -0.28 3.61 -0.88
C SER A 51 0.77 3.03 0.06
N ALA A 52 0.68 1.75 0.42
CA ALA A 52 1.72 1.07 1.18
C ALA A 52 3.05 1.06 0.41
N PHE A 53 3.00 0.74 -0.88
CA PHE A 53 4.19 0.76 -1.75
C PHE A 53 4.83 2.15 -1.79
N ASP A 54 4.04 3.20 -2.02
CA ASP A 54 4.50 4.58 -2.13
C ASP A 54 5.28 5.02 -0.89
N VAL A 55 4.72 4.77 0.30
CA VAL A 55 5.38 5.10 1.58
C VAL A 55 6.65 4.26 1.78
N LEU A 56 6.61 2.96 1.48
CA LEU A 56 7.77 2.09 1.56
C LEU A 56 8.92 2.51 0.63
N THR A 57 8.62 3.11 -0.53
CA THR A 57 9.65 3.66 -1.42
C THR A 57 10.24 4.99 -0.95
N GLU A 58 9.51 5.73 -0.12
CA GLU A 58 9.96 7.02 0.42
C GLU A 58 10.75 6.85 1.73
N LEU A 59 10.52 5.74 2.43
CA LEU A 59 11.29 5.29 3.59
C LEU A 59 12.76 5.06 3.22
N LYS A 60 13.62 6.05 3.52
CA LYS A 60 15.08 6.00 3.27
C LYS A 60 15.78 4.83 3.97
N GLU A 61 15.24 4.39 5.09
CA GLU A 61 15.72 3.23 5.83
C GLU A 61 14.57 2.23 5.97
N CYS A 62 14.46 1.33 4.98
CA CYS A 62 13.59 0.16 4.99
C CYS A 62 13.92 -0.84 6.13
N GLY A 63 14.75 -0.46 7.10
CA GLY A 63 15.24 -1.31 8.20
C GLY A 63 14.26 -1.46 9.35
N GLU A 64 13.41 -0.46 9.61
CA GLU A 64 12.42 -0.50 10.70
C GLU A 64 11.04 -1.01 10.27
N ALA A 65 10.66 -0.81 9.01
CA ALA A 65 9.43 -1.37 8.46
C ALA A 65 9.70 -2.79 7.98
N ALA A 66 9.01 -3.78 8.58
CA ALA A 66 9.05 -5.15 8.07
C ALA A 66 8.59 -5.17 6.60
N LYS A 67 9.51 -5.55 5.70
CA LYS A 67 9.24 -5.68 4.27
C LYS A 67 8.15 -6.73 4.07
N PRO A 68 7.02 -6.39 3.42
CA PRO A 68 5.95 -7.35 3.16
C PRO A 68 6.43 -8.49 2.26
N GLU A 69 5.75 -9.64 2.30
CA GLU A 69 6.10 -10.81 1.48
C GLU A 69 6.12 -10.54 -0.03
N TRP A 70 5.38 -9.53 -0.49
CA TRP A 70 5.32 -9.12 -1.89
C TRP A 70 6.42 -8.10 -2.29
N TRP A 71 7.32 -7.75 -1.37
CA TRP A 71 8.42 -6.77 -1.58
C TRP A 71 9.67 -7.42 -2.20
N ASP A 72 9.46 -8.24 -3.22
CA ASP A 72 10.49 -8.80 -4.09
C ASP A 72 10.21 -8.45 -5.56
N ASP A 73 11.22 -8.48 -6.42
CA ASP A 73 11.12 -7.97 -7.80
C ASP A 73 10.04 -8.68 -8.64
N GLU A 74 9.84 -9.98 -8.46
CA GLU A 74 8.91 -10.77 -9.28
C GLU A 74 7.47 -10.64 -8.79
N ALA A 75 7.24 -10.82 -7.48
CA ALA A 75 5.93 -10.66 -6.88
C ALA A 75 5.44 -9.21 -6.96
N LEU A 76 6.33 -8.23 -6.79
CA LEU A 76 5.98 -6.82 -6.92
C LEU A 76 5.61 -6.46 -8.36
N LYS A 77 6.32 -7.01 -9.35
CA LYS A 77 5.96 -6.82 -10.76
C LYS A 77 4.58 -7.42 -11.07
N ALA A 78 4.29 -8.63 -10.61
CA ALA A 78 2.98 -9.26 -10.79
C ALA A 78 1.87 -8.49 -10.06
N LEU A 79 2.13 -8.06 -8.82
CA LEU A 79 1.21 -7.29 -8.02
C LEU A 79 0.91 -5.92 -8.64
N SER A 80 1.92 -5.24 -9.19
CA SER A 80 1.76 -3.93 -9.84
C SER A 80 0.80 -3.96 -11.04
N VAL A 81 0.77 -5.07 -11.79
CA VAL A 81 -0.19 -5.26 -12.90
C VAL A 81 -1.61 -5.27 -12.36
N ARG A 82 -1.86 -6.14 -11.38
CA ARG A 82 -3.19 -6.34 -10.78
C ARG A 82 -3.70 -5.06 -10.10
N VAL A 83 -2.79 -4.31 -9.48
CA VAL A 83 -3.10 -3.01 -8.85
C VAL A 83 -3.51 -1.96 -9.88
N VAL A 84 -2.83 -1.87 -11.03
CA VAL A 84 -3.23 -0.95 -12.10
C VAL A 84 -4.53 -1.38 -12.77
N GLU A 85 -4.73 -2.68 -12.99
CA GLU A 85 -6.00 -3.19 -13.56
C GLU A 85 -7.20 -2.85 -12.67
N ALA A 86 -7.04 -2.96 -11.34
CA ALA A 86 -8.08 -2.68 -10.36
C ALA A 86 -8.30 -1.18 -10.09
N ALA A 87 -7.29 -0.33 -10.32
CA ALA A 87 -7.39 1.12 -10.11
C ALA A 87 -6.58 1.92 -11.14
N PRO A 88 -6.96 1.90 -12.44
CA PRO A 88 -6.15 2.47 -13.52
C PRO A 88 -6.02 3.99 -13.46
N SER A 89 -7.00 4.68 -12.86
CA SER A 89 -6.99 6.13 -12.65
C SER A 89 -6.18 6.56 -11.42
N TYR A 90 -5.74 5.63 -10.57
CA TYR A 90 -5.05 5.97 -9.33
C TYR A 90 -3.56 6.22 -9.56
N VAL A 91 -3.10 7.45 -9.30
CA VAL A 91 -1.72 7.87 -9.59
C VAL A 91 -0.68 6.96 -8.93
N LYS A 92 -0.89 6.55 -7.66
CA LYS A 92 0.07 5.68 -6.97
C LYS A 92 0.11 4.27 -7.56
N ALA A 93 -1.00 3.76 -8.12
CA ALA A 93 -1.01 2.47 -8.82
C ALA A 93 -0.14 2.54 -10.08
N ASN A 94 -0.25 3.63 -10.84
CA ASN A 94 0.60 3.87 -12.01
C ASN A 94 2.08 4.06 -11.61
N LYS A 95 2.37 4.77 -10.50
CA LYS A 95 3.74 4.91 -9.96
C LYS A 95 4.34 3.55 -9.57
N MET A 96 3.57 2.70 -8.88
CA MET A 96 3.96 1.34 -8.52
C MET A 96 4.31 0.49 -9.75
N ARG A 97 3.56 0.65 -10.85
CA ARG A 97 3.85 -0.06 -12.10
C ARG A 97 5.07 0.48 -12.84
N ALA A 98 5.32 1.77 -12.77
CA ALA A 98 6.48 2.41 -13.38
C ALA A 98 7.79 2.06 -12.66
N ASN A 99 7.72 1.78 -11.35
CA ASN A 99 8.90 1.45 -10.54
C ASN A 99 8.71 0.15 -9.74
N PRO A 100 8.70 -1.03 -10.38
CA PRO A 100 8.47 -2.30 -9.70
C PRO A 100 9.71 -2.84 -8.96
N ASN A 101 10.85 -2.12 -8.97
CA ASN A 101 12.05 -2.51 -8.21
C ASN A 101 12.40 -1.43 -7.16
N PRO A 102 12.13 -1.68 -5.88
CA PRO A 102 12.40 -0.74 -4.81
C PRO A 102 13.82 -0.84 -4.24
N ASN A 103 14.63 -1.82 -4.65
CA ASN A 103 16.02 -1.97 -4.24
C ASN A 103 16.95 -1.99 -5.48
N PRO A 104 17.17 -0.85 -6.15
CA PRO A 104 18.22 -0.80 -7.17
C PRO A 104 19.57 -1.04 -6.48
N ASN A 105 20.29 -2.06 -6.93
CA ASN A 105 21.68 -2.36 -6.53
C ASN A 105 22.57 -1.12 -6.48
#